data_AF-A0A3D0G540-F1
#
_entry.id   AF-A0A3D0G540-F1
#
_cell.length_a   1.000
_cell.length_b   1.000
_cell.length_c   1.000
_cell.angle_alpha   90.00
_cell.angle_beta   90.00
_cell.angle_gamma   90.00
#
_symmetry.space_group_name_H-M   'P 1'
#
loop_
_entity.id
_entity.type
_entity.pdbx_description
1 polymer ?
#
loop_
_entity_poly.entity_id
_entity_poly.type
_entity_poly.pdbx_seq_one_letter_code
_entity_poly.pdbx_strand_id
1 'polypeptide(L)'
;IAVHSMKDMPTEQPPGLTLDCYLPREDTRDAFVSLGGGSIRDLPEGAVVGTSSLRRRSQLLNRRPDLTVVEFRGNVQTRLTKLRDGVAEATFLAMAGLTRLGMLEEVPHSPAAPEDMLPAVAQGAIGIERRATDNDTAAMLEAIHNTETAKRLAAERAFLAQLDGSCQTPIAGLAEIDGGTMRLRGEILRTDGSEALADEMSGAVEDGADMGRAMADRLLVQAGDGFFDWR
;
A
#
# COMPACT_ATOMS: atom_id res chain seq x y z
N ILE A 1 1.57 17.67 17.26
CA ILE A 1 1.23 16.48 16.45
C ILE A 1 1.72 16.66 15.03
N ALA A 2 1.88 15.58 14.29
CA ALA A 2 2.04 15.57 12.84
C ALA A 2 1.07 14.53 12.24
N VAL A 3 0.58 14.76 11.03
CA VAL A 3 -0.45 13.93 10.39
C VAL A 3 0.12 13.32 9.13
N HIS A 4 0.01 11.99 9.00
CA HIS A 4 0.71 11.23 7.97
C HIS A 4 -0.21 10.25 7.27
N SER A 5 0.04 10.02 5.98
CA SER A 5 -0.42 8.82 5.31
C SER A 5 0.42 7.64 5.80
N MET A 6 -0.21 6.60 6.35
CA MET A 6 0.52 5.56 7.08
C MET A 6 1.43 4.70 6.21
N LYS A 7 1.14 4.58 4.91
CA LYS A 7 2.00 3.88 3.95
C LYS A 7 3.36 4.55 3.73
N ASP A 8 3.48 5.84 4.06
CA ASP A 8 4.71 6.62 3.91
C ASP A 8 5.52 6.64 5.21
N MET A 9 4.97 6.09 6.30
CA MET A 9 5.61 6.11 7.61
C MET A 9 6.48 4.86 7.82
N PRO A 10 7.73 5.03 8.30
CA PRO A 10 8.59 3.91 8.65
C PRO A 10 7.93 3.03 9.71
N THR A 11 8.31 1.76 9.76
CA THR A 11 7.80 0.79 10.74
C THR A 11 8.22 1.17 12.16
N GLU A 12 9.45 1.63 12.33
CA GLU A 12 10.01 2.16 13.58
C GLU A 12 9.90 3.68 13.66
N GLN A 13 9.64 4.20 14.87
CA GLN A 13 9.60 5.64 15.14
C GLN A 13 10.88 6.08 15.86
N PRO A 14 11.36 7.33 15.63
CA PRO A 14 12.47 7.87 16.39
C PRO A 14 12.18 7.89 17.91
N PRO A 15 13.21 7.75 18.77
CA PRO A 15 13.02 7.82 20.21
C PRO A 15 12.29 9.09 20.65
N GLY A 16 11.28 8.92 21.50
CA GLY A 16 10.46 10.02 22.03
C GLY A 16 9.25 10.39 21.17
N LEU A 17 9.06 9.76 20.01
CA LEU A 17 7.87 9.90 19.17
C LEU A 17 7.05 8.61 19.18
N THR A 18 5.72 8.74 19.03
CA THR A 18 4.79 7.62 18.92
C THR A 18 3.73 7.91 17.87
N LEU A 19 3.27 6.86 17.22
CA LEU A 19 2.26 6.86 16.17
C LEU A 19 1.17 5.87 16.59
N ASP A 20 0.24 6.34 17.42
CA ASP A 20 -0.74 5.50 18.12
C ASP A 20 -2.20 5.95 17.92
N CYS A 21 -2.44 7.06 17.21
CA CYS A 21 -3.77 7.48 16.81
C CYS A 21 -3.98 7.27 15.30
N TYR A 22 -5.00 6.49 14.94
CA TYR A 22 -5.35 6.19 13.56
C TYR A 22 -6.79 6.61 13.28
N LEU A 23 -7.04 7.28 12.16
CA LEU A 23 -8.40 7.63 11.75
C LEU A 23 -9.07 6.45 11.03
N PRO A 24 -10.41 6.45 10.85
CA PRO A 24 -11.08 5.46 10.02
C PRO A 24 -10.41 5.33 8.64
N ARG A 25 -10.12 4.09 8.25
CA ARG A 25 -9.39 3.78 7.02
C ARG A 25 -10.27 4.01 5.79
N GLU A 26 -9.75 4.77 4.85
CA GLU A 26 -10.35 4.96 3.52
C GLU A 26 -10.11 3.75 2.60
N ASP A 27 -10.67 3.80 1.40
CA ASP A 27 -10.44 2.81 0.35
C ASP A 27 -8.94 2.51 0.17
N THR A 28 -8.57 1.25 0.38
CA THR A 28 -7.19 0.76 0.35
C THR A 28 -6.68 0.54 -1.06
N ARG A 29 -7.57 0.49 -2.06
CA ARG A 29 -7.23 0.12 -3.44
C ARG A 29 -6.39 1.19 -4.13
N ASP A 30 -5.60 0.72 -5.09
CA ASP A 30 -5.01 1.62 -6.07
C ASP A 30 -6.09 2.05 -7.06
N ALA A 31 -6.08 3.32 -7.45
CA ALA A 31 -6.87 3.83 -8.55
C ALA A 31 -6.06 3.64 -9.84
N PHE A 32 -6.55 2.80 -10.75
CA PHE A 32 -6.04 2.73 -12.12
C PHE A 32 -6.60 3.93 -12.89
N VAL A 33 -5.72 4.78 -13.41
CA VAL A 33 -6.09 6.05 -14.06
C VAL A 33 -5.69 5.98 -15.52
N SER A 34 -6.68 6.06 -16.41
CA SER A 34 -6.48 6.18 -17.85
C SER A 34 -7.53 7.12 -18.44
N LEU A 35 -7.13 7.95 -19.42
CA LEU A 35 -8.05 8.88 -20.08
C LEU A 35 -9.15 8.17 -20.90
N GLY A 36 -8.86 6.95 -21.37
CA GLY A 36 -9.83 6.10 -22.07
C GLY A 36 -10.71 5.24 -21.16
N GLY A 37 -10.49 5.28 -19.84
CA GLY A 37 -11.13 4.39 -18.88
C GLY A 37 -10.56 2.96 -18.91
N GLY A 38 -11.37 1.98 -18.51
CA GLY A 38 -10.97 0.57 -18.46
C GLY A 38 -10.22 0.18 -17.19
N SER A 39 -9.46 -0.91 -17.27
CA SER A 39 -8.71 -1.53 -16.18
C SER A 39 -7.32 -1.96 -16.64
N ILE A 40 -6.51 -2.47 -15.70
CA ILE A 40 -5.20 -3.06 -15.99
C ILE A 40 -5.29 -4.14 -17.08
N ARG A 41 -6.38 -4.92 -17.09
CA ARG A 41 -6.59 -6.03 -18.02
C ARG A 41 -6.91 -5.58 -19.45
N ASP A 42 -7.43 -4.36 -19.59
CA ASP A 42 -7.84 -3.80 -20.88
C ASP A 42 -6.69 -3.10 -21.61
N LEU A 43 -5.51 -2.98 -20.97
CA LEU A 43 -4.33 -2.38 -21.59
C LEU A 43 -3.88 -3.20 -22.81
N PRO A 44 -3.61 -2.55 -23.96
CA PRO A 44 -3.02 -3.20 -25.12
C PRO A 44 -1.68 -3.86 -24.80
N GLU A 45 -1.29 -4.83 -25.63
CA GLU A 45 0.05 -5.42 -25.56
C GLU A 45 1.11 -4.33 -25.79
N GLY A 46 2.17 -4.32 -24.97
CA GLY A 46 3.23 -3.32 -25.09
C GLY A 46 2.90 -1.94 -24.52
N ALA A 47 1.71 -1.75 -23.93
CA ALA A 47 1.27 -0.45 -23.46
C ALA A 47 2.20 0.15 -22.40
N VAL A 48 2.33 1.49 -22.40
CA VAL A 48 3.20 2.21 -21.47
C VAL A 48 2.42 2.62 -20.22
N VAL A 49 2.87 2.17 -19.04
CA VAL A 49 2.25 2.51 -17.75
C VAL A 49 3.22 3.29 -16.87
N GLY A 50 2.76 4.42 -16.35
CA GLY A 50 3.55 5.30 -15.51
C GLY A 50 3.41 4.98 -14.01
N THR A 51 4.49 4.57 -13.35
CA THR A 51 4.56 4.49 -11.88
C THR A 51 6.00 4.55 -11.37
N SER A 52 6.22 5.25 -10.26
CA SER A 52 7.50 5.22 -9.51
C SER A 52 7.44 4.37 -8.24
N SER A 53 6.33 3.67 -7.98
CA SER A 53 6.23 2.71 -6.88
C SER A 53 6.81 1.37 -7.33
N LEU A 54 7.83 0.86 -6.62
CA LEU A 54 8.39 -0.47 -6.90
C LEU A 54 7.35 -1.57 -6.74
N ARG A 55 6.51 -1.53 -5.69
CA ARG A 55 5.39 -2.45 -5.52
C ARG A 55 4.50 -2.51 -6.77
N ARG A 56 3.96 -1.37 -7.21
CA ARG A 56 3.05 -1.34 -8.37
C ARG A 56 3.74 -1.79 -9.66
N ARG A 57 5.01 -1.38 -9.85
CA ARG A 57 5.82 -1.78 -11.00
C ARG A 57 5.99 -3.31 -11.02
N SER A 58 6.45 -3.89 -9.92
CA SER A 58 6.68 -5.32 -9.79
C SER A 58 5.40 -6.13 -9.97
N GLN A 59 4.30 -5.74 -9.33
CA GLN A 59 3.02 -6.44 -9.45
C GLN A 59 2.48 -6.40 -10.88
N LEU A 60 2.61 -5.24 -11.54
CA LEU A 60 2.18 -5.07 -12.92
C LEU A 60 3.02 -5.92 -13.87
N LEU A 61 4.35 -5.85 -13.79
CA LEU A 61 5.24 -6.61 -14.67
C LEU A 61 5.15 -8.12 -14.42
N ASN A 62 4.85 -8.54 -13.19
CA ASN A 62 4.61 -9.96 -12.88
C ASN A 62 3.32 -10.47 -13.55
N ARG A 63 2.26 -9.67 -13.54
CA ARG A 63 0.95 -10.06 -14.12
C ARG A 63 0.85 -9.81 -15.62
N ARG A 64 1.58 -8.83 -16.13
CA ARG A 64 1.57 -8.34 -17.52
C ARG A 64 3.01 -8.00 -17.97
N PRO A 65 3.85 -9.03 -18.20
CA PRO A 65 5.27 -8.84 -18.57
C PRO A 65 5.47 -8.20 -19.95
N ASP A 66 4.40 -8.10 -20.75
CA ASP A 66 4.37 -7.40 -22.03
C ASP A 66 4.37 -5.88 -21.90
N LEU A 67 4.00 -5.32 -20.74
CA LEU A 67 3.87 -3.88 -20.54
C LEU A 67 5.22 -3.19 -20.35
N THR A 68 5.29 -1.93 -20.76
CA THR A 68 6.44 -1.07 -20.48
C THR A 68 6.15 -0.16 -19.28
N VAL A 69 6.95 -0.24 -18.22
CA VAL A 69 6.78 0.61 -17.03
C VAL A 69 7.82 1.71 -16.95
N VAL A 70 7.35 2.97 -16.96
CA VAL A 70 8.20 4.16 -16.90
C VAL A 70 8.06 4.90 -15.57
N GLU A 71 9.13 5.59 -15.14
CA GLU A 71 9.06 6.45 -13.97
C GLU A 71 8.04 7.58 -14.17
N PHE A 72 7.21 7.80 -13.15
CA PHE A 72 6.08 8.71 -13.26
C PHE A 72 5.80 9.40 -11.93
N ARG A 73 6.44 10.57 -11.78
CA ARG A 73 6.34 11.42 -10.59
C ARG A 73 5.58 12.72 -10.87
N GLY A 74 5.13 13.37 -9.81
CA GLY A 74 4.33 14.59 -9.82
C GLY A 74 3.08 14.44 -8.93
N ASN A 75 2.44 15.56 -8.63
CA ASN A 75 1.12 15.57 -8.02
C ASN A 75 0.05 15.07 -9.03
N VAL A 76 -1.21 14.96 -8.60
CA VAL A 76 -2.30 14.46 -9.44
C VAL A 76 -2.38 15.23 -10.77
N GLN A 77 -2.35 16.56 -10.72
CA GLN A 77 -2.47 17.38 -11.92
C GLN A 77 -1.33 17.17 -12.91
N THR A 78 -0.07 17.16 -12.44
CA THR A 78 1.10 16.90 -13.29
C THR A 78 1.03 15.52 -13.93
N ARG A 79 0.55 14.51 -13.20
CA ARG A 79 0.37 13.16 -13.72
C ARG A 79 -0.70 13.12 -14.82
N LEU A 80 -1.83 13.81 -14.64
CA LEU A 80 -2.87 13.89 -15.66
C LEU A 80 -2.40 14.62 -16.92
N THR A 81 -1.61 15.70 -16.78
CA THR A 81 -0.99 16.36 -17.93
C THR A 81 -0.08 15.40 -18.70
N LYS A 82 0.79 14.65 -18.01
CA LYS A 82 1.65 13.65 -18.66
C LYS A 82 0.87 12.56 -19.41
N LEU A 83 -0.29 12.14 -18.89
CA LEU A 83 -1.18 11.22 -19.63
C LEU A 83 -1.74 11.87 -20.90
N ARG A 84 -2.18 13.13 -20.82
CA ARG A 84 -2.69 13.88 -21.98
C ARG A 84 -1.61 14.10 -23.04
N ASP A 85 -0.37 14.28 -22.61
CA ASP A 85 0.80 14.43 -23.48
C ASP A 85 1.29 13.10 -24.07
N GLY A 86 0.65 11.97 -23.74
CA GLY A 86 0.99 10.65 -24.28
C GLY A 86 2.26 10.03 -23.70
N VAL A 87 2.75 10.50 -22.53
CA VAL A 87 3.93 9.93 -21.87
C VAL A 87 3.67 8.50 -21.37
N ALA A 88 2.42 8.21 -21.02
CA ALA A 88 1.94 6.88 -20.65
C ALA A 88 0.44 6.78 -20.97
N GLU A 89 -0.05 5.57 -21.18
CA GLU A 89 -1.47 5.27 -21.43
C GLU A 89 -2.28 5.18 -20.13
N ALA A 90 -1.62 4.80 -19.04
CA ALA A 90 -2.21 4.74 -17.72
C ALA A 90 -1.20 5.07 -16.62
N THR A 91 -1.71 5.44 -15.45
CA THR A 91 -0.93 5.56 -14.21
C THR A 91 -1.74 5.05 -13.02
N PHE A 92 -1.14 5.08 -11.84
CA PHE A 92 -1.81 4.72 -10.60
C PHE A 92 -1.81 5.88 -9.60
N LEU A 93 -2.96 6.07 -8.95
CA LEU A 93 -3.13 6.87 -7.74
C LEU A 93 -3.65 5.98 -6.60
N ALA A 94 -3.86 6.52 -5.42
CA ALA A 94 -4.56 5.79 -4.35
C ALA A 94 -6.01 6.28 -4.32
N MET A 95 -6.97 5.37 -4.19
CA MET A 95 -8.39 5.73 -4.10
C MET A 95 -8.62 6.75 -2.97
N ALA A 96 -8.10 6.47 -1.77
CA ALA A 96 -8.14 7.40 -0.64
C ALA A 96 -7.60 8.81 -0.95
N GLY A 97 -6.58 8.92 -1.82
CA GLY A 97 -6.02 10.21 -2.22
C GLY A 97 -6.99 11.00 -3.10
N LEU A 98 -7.65 10.34 -4.06
CA LEU A 98 -8.66 10.96 -4.90
C LEU A 98 -9.90 11.37 -4.10
N THR A 99 -10.37 10.51 -3.20
CA THR A 99 -11.51 10.80 -2.30
C THR A 99 -11.27 12.07 -1.49
N ARG A 100 -10.11 12.17 -0.82
CA ARG A 100 -9.77 13.31 0.05
C ARG A 100 -9.62 14.62 -0.70
N LEU A 101 -9.22 14.57 -1.97
CA LEU A 101 -9.11 15.74 -2.82
C LEU A 101 -10.44 16.11 -3.49
N GLY A 102 -11.50 15.31 -3.32
CA GLY A 102 -12.78 15.52 -4.02
C GLY A 102 -12.71 15.26 -5.53
N MET A 103 -11.72 14.48 -5.98
CA MET A 103 -11.39 14.34 -7.42
C MET A 103 -11.93 13.06 -8.05
N LEU A 104 -12.82 12.31 -7.38
CA LEU A 104 -13.38 11.07 -7.91
C LEU A 104 -14.20 11.30 -9.19
N GLU A 105 -14.84 12.46 -9.32
CA GLU A 105 -15.64 12.81 -10.52
C GLU A 105 -14.77 13.37 -11.67
N GLU A 106 -13.63 14.00 -11.34
CA GLU A 106 -12.77 14.67 -12.32
C GLU A 106 -11.72 13.75 -12.94
N VAL A 107 -11.27 12.75 -12.19
CA VAL A 107 -10.19 11.85 -12.60
C VAL A 107 -10.81 10.57 -13.15
N PRO A 108 -10.62 10.24 -14.44
CA PRO A 108 -11.11 8.98 -14.98
C PRO A 108 -10.31 7.84 -14.36
N HIS A 109 -10.98 7.01 -13.56
CA HIS A 109 -10.33 5.94 -12.82
C HIS A 109 -11.23 4.72 -12.66
N SER A 110 -10.59 3.57 -12.44
CA SER A 110 -11.24 2.37 -11.93
C SER A 110 -10.48 1.89 -10.67
N PRO A 111 -11.17 1.45 -9.62
CA PRO A 111 -10.50 0.83 -8.48
C PRO A 111 -9.89 -0.51 -8.91
N ALA A 112 -8.57 -0.65 -8.79
CA ALA A 112 -7.90 -1.92 -9.05
C ALA A 112 -8.28 -2.93 -7.96
N ALA A 113 -8.74 -4.11 -8.39
CA ALA A 113 -9.04 -5.20 -7.47
C ALA A 113 -7.75 -5.65 -6.76
N PRO A 114 -7.79 -6.02 -5.47
CA PRO A 114 -6.62 -6.52 -4.75
C PRO A 114 -5.93 -7.73 -5.41
N GLU A 115 -6.66 -8.50 -6.22
CA GLU A 115 -6.14 -9.62 -7.00
C GLU A 115 -5.26 -9.14 -8.16
N ASP A 116 -5.60 -8.01 -8.76
CA ASP A 116 -4.81 -7.38 -9.83
C ASP A 116 -3.68 -6.50 -9.26
N MET A 117 -3.88 -5.92 -8.09
CA MET A 117 -2.94 -4.99 -7.45
C MET A 117 -3.14 -4.96 -5.94
N LEU A 118 -2.45 -5.84 -5.20
CA LEU A 118 -2.53 -5.86 -3.74
C LEU A 118 -1.98 -4.54 -3.19
N PRO A 119 -2.72 -3.82 -2.30
CA PRO A 119 -2.32 -2.51 -1.81
C PRO A 119 -0.97 -2.47 -1.10
N ALA A 120 -0.40 -1.26 -1.02
CA ALA A 120 0.69 -1.01 -0.09
C ALA A 120 0.20 -1.18 1.35
N VAL A 121 1.09 -1.69 2.21
CA VAL A 121 0.86 -1.75 3.66
C VAL A 121 0.41 -0.37 4.17
N ALA A 122 -0.64 -0.38 4.97
CA ALA A 122 -1.29 0.78 5.57
C ALA A 122 -1.86 1.81 4.58
N GLN A 123 -2.01 1.49 3.28
CA GLN A 123 -2.66 2.38 2.32
C GLN A 123 -4.10 2.70 2.76
N GLY A 124 -4.51 3.96 2.59
CA GLY A 124 -5.81 4.47 3.01
C GLY A 124 -5.88 4.94 4.46
N ALA A 125 -4.94 4.53 5.33
CA ALA A 125 -4.93 4.95 6.73
C ALA A 125 -4.21 6.29 6.93
N ILE A 126 -4.74 7.09 7.85
CA ILE A 126 -4.09 8.30 8.37
C ILE A 126 -3.68 8.03 9.81
N GLY A 127 -2.43 8.34 10.13
CA GLY A 127 -1.89 8.27 11.48
C GLY A 127 -1.47 9.64 11.99
N ILE A 128 -1.59 9.83 13.30
CA ILE A 128 -1.21 11.06 13.98
C ILE A 128 -0.02 10.74 14.89
N GLU A 129 1.12 11.34 14.58
CA GLU A 129 2.34 11.26 15.38
C GLU A 129 2.30 12.32 16.49
N ARG A 130 2.74 11.94 17.68
CA ARG A 130 2.91 12.83 18.82
C ARG A 130 4.19 12.51 19.59
N ARG A 131 4.58 13.41 20.48
CA ARG A 131 5.59 13.11 21.50
C ARG A 131 5.04 12.02 22.43
N ALA A 132 5.87 11.03 22.74
CA ALA A 132 5.50 9.89 23.58
C ALA A 132 5.03 10.32 24.98
N THR A 133 5.64 11.38 25.54
CA THR A 133 5.36 11.89 26.90
C THR A 133 4.21 12.89 26.98
N ASP A 134 3.57 13.24 25.86
CA ASP A 134 2.50 14.24 25.80
C ASP A 134 1.13 13.59 26.03
N ASN A 135 0.79 13.38 27.30
CA ASN A 135 -0.44 12.71 27.72
C ASN A 135 -1.70 13.55 27.47
N ASP A 136 -1.60 14.88 27.54
CA ASP A 136 -2.74 15.78 27.26
C ASP A 136 -3.17 15.63 25.79
N THR A 137 -2.20 15.61 24.87
CA THR A 137 -2.47 15.32 23.46
C THR A 137 -3.01 13.90 23.27
N ALA A 138 -2.47 12.91 23.98
CA ALA A 138 -2.95 11.53 23.89
C ALA A 138 -4.44 11.42 24.24
N ALA A 139 -4.87 12.03 25.35
CA ALA A 139 -6.27 12.05 25.78
C ALA A 139 -7.20 12.71 24.75
N MET A 140 -6.75 13.76 24.07
CA MET A 140 -7.54 14.39 23.00
C MET A 140 -7.68 13.48 21.76
N LEU A 141 -6.65 12.70 21.45
CA LEU A 141 -6.63 11.84 20.26
C LEU A 141 -7.48 10.57 20.42
N GLU A 142 -7.75 10.12 21.65
CA GLU A 142 -8.64 8.98 21.91
C GLU A 142 -10.01 9.13 21.23
N ALA A 143 -10.56 10.35 21.20
CA ALA A 143 -11.87 10.64 20.63
C ALA A 143 -11.96 10.40 19.10
N ILE A 144 -10.83 10.38 18.41
CA ILE A 144 -10.76 10.20 16.95
C ILE A 144 -10.01 8.93 16.53
N HIS A 145 -9.52 8.15 17.50
CA HIS A 145 -8.83 6.89 17.24
C HIS A 145 -9.84 5.81 16.81
N ASN A 146 -9.55 5.15 15.70
CA ASN A 146 -10.30 4.04 15.17
C ASN A 146 -9.58 2.72 15.43
N THR A 147 -10.10 1.97 16.41
CA THR A 147 -9.51 0.70 16.87
C THR A 147 -9.46 -0.37 15.77
N GLU A 148 -10.47 -0.42 14.89
CA GLU A 148 -10.48 -1.40 13.80
C GLU A 148 -9.34 -1.15 12.80
N THR A 149 -9.09 0.12 12.45
CA THR A 149 -7.95 0.51 11.63
C THR A 149 -6.63 0.17 12.32
N ALA A 150 -6.52 0.46 13.62
CA ALA A 150 -5.33 0.12 14.41
C ALA A 150 -5.01 -1.37 14.36
N LYS A 151 -6.03 -2.24 14.51
CA LYS A 151 -5.89 -3.69 14.45
C LYS A 151 -5.41 -4.18 13.08
N ARG A 152 -6.00 -3.68 11.98
CA ARG A 152 -5.54 -3.99 10.61
C ARG A 152 -4.08 -3.55 10.40
N LEU A 153 -3.74 -2.34 10.86
CA LEU A 153 -2.39 -1.80 10.73
C LEU A 153 -1.36 -2.57 11.57
N ALA A 154 -1.73 -3.07 12.74
CA ALA A 154 -0.84 -3.87 13.57
C ALA A 154 -0.34 -5.12 12.83
N ALA A 155 -1.23 -5.81 12.11
CA ALA A 155 -0.87 -6.97 11.30
C ALA A 155 -0.01 -6.60 10.09
N GLU A 156 -0.47 -5.63 9.28
CA GLU A 156 0.23 -5.23 8.06
C GLU A 156 1.62 -4.63 8.35
N ARG A 157 1.75 -3.84 9.42
CA ARG A 157 3.03 -3.21 9.79
C ARG A 157 3.98 -4.19 10.46
N ALA A 158 3.47 -5.16 11.23
CA ALA A 158 4.31 -6.24 11.75
C ALA A 158 4.89 -7.10 10.61
N PHE A 159 4.07 -7.40 9.60
CA PHE A 159 4.52 -8.06 8.37
C PHE A 159 5.62 -7.25 7.65
N LEU A 160 5.37 -5.95 7.41
CA LEU A 160 6.36 -5.10 6.74
C LEU A 160 7.66 -4.96 7.54
N ALA A 161 7.58 -4.81 8.85
CA ALA A 161 8.73 -4.65 9.73
C ALA A 161 9.61 -5.90 9.74
N GLN A 162 8.98 -7.09 9.84
CA GLN A 162 9.71 -8.36 9.81
C GLN A 162 10.42 -8.59 8.48
N LEU A 163 9.89 -8.05 7.39
CA LEU A 163 10.52 -8.05 6.07
C LEU A 163 11.51 -6.91 5.84
N ASP A 164 11.88 -6.14 6.87
CA ASP A 164 12.74 -4.95 6.74
C ASP A 164 12.30 -4.03 5.57
N GLY A 165 10.97 -3.88 5.45
CA GLY A 165 10.32 -3.24 4.32
C GLY A 165 10.08 -1.74 4.52
N SER A 166 9.89 -1.03 3.41
CA SER A 166 9.60 0.40 3.42
C SER A 166 8.64 0.78 2.28
N CYS A 167 8.29 2.06 2.17
CA CYS A 167 7.50 2.58 1.04
C CYS A 167 8.21 2.43 -0.32
N GLN A 168 9.51 2.12 -0.31
CA GLN A 168 10.34 1.92 -1.49
C GLN A 168 10.60 0.45 -1.80
N THR A 169 10.02 -0.50 -1.06
CA THR A 169 10.21 -1.93 -1.35
C THR A 169 9.05 -2.50 -2.18
N PRO A 170 9.29 -3.55 -2.99
CA PRO A 170 8.25 -4.27 -3.75
C PRO A 170 7.46 -5.22 -2.83
N ILE A 171 6.85 -4.67 -1.77
CA ILE A 171 6.08 -5.41 -0.77
C ILE A 171 4.65 -4.85 -0.73
N ALA A 172 3.67 -5.75 -0.74
CA ALA A 172 2.25 -5.45 -0.62
C ALA A 172 1.64 -6.17 0.57
N GLY A 173 0.61 -5.59 1.18
CA GLY A 173 -0.05 -6.17 2.34
C GLY A 173 -1.41 -5.56 2.60
N LEU A 174 -2.39 -6.40 2.91
CA LEU A 174 -3.77 -6.00 3.19
C LEU A 174 -4.38 -6.90 4.27
N ALA A 175 -4.80 -6.28 5.37
CA ALA A 175 -5.57 -6.89 6.43
C ALA A 175 -7.04 -6.43 6.35
N GLU A 176 -7.94 -7.39 6.31
CA GLU A 176 -9.38 -7.21 6.31
C GLU A 176 -9.96 -7.88 7.56
N ILE A 177 -10.97 -7.27 8.17
CA ILE A 177 -11.63 -7.79 9.36
C ILE A 177 -13.09 -8.07 9.01
N ASP A 178 -13.55 -9.27 9.32
CA ASP A 178 -14.95 -9.68 9.31
C ASP A 178 -15.31 -10.27 10.67
N GLY A 179 -16.11 -9.54 11.44
CA GLY A 179 -16.41 -9.87 12.84
C GLY A 179 -15.15 -10.00 13.70
N GLY A 180 -14.94 -11.19 14.27
CA GLY A 180 -13.80 -11.52 15.14
C GLY A 180 -12.58 -12.07 14.40
N THR A 181 -12.63 -12.16 13.06
CA THR A 181 -11.60 -12.79 12.23
C THR A 181 -10.91 -11.75 11.37
N MET A 182 -9.57 -11.79 11.36
CA MET A 182 -8.75 -11.05 10.42
C MET A 182 -8.27 -11.99 9.31
N ARG A 183 -8.34 -11.52 8.07
CA ARG A 183 -7.65 -12.09 6.91
C ARG A 183 -6.51 -11.15 6.51
N LEU A 184 -5.28 -11.64 6.59
CA LEU A 184 -4.08 -10.94 6.11
C LEU A 184 -3.64 -11.58 4.79
N ARG A 185 -3.39 -10.75 3.78
CA ARG A 185 -2.72 -11.12 2.53
C ARG A 185 -1.41 -10.36 2.42
N GLY A 186 -0.34 -11.03 2.01
CA GLY A 186 0.97 -10.44 1.81
C GLY A 186 1.61 -10.92 0.50
N GLU A 187 2.37 -10.05 -0.14
CA GLU A 187 3.09 -10.36 -1.39
C GLU A 187 4.46 -9.67 -1.37
N ILE A 188 5.51 -10.42 -1.70
CA ILE A 188 6.87 -9.91 -1.93
C ILE A 188 7.26 -10.21 -3.38
N LEU A 189 7.94 -9.28 -4.04
CA LEU A 189 8.28 -9.43 -5.46
C LEU A 189 9.72 -9.00 -5.75
N ARG A 190 10.29 -9.53 -6.83
CA ARG A 190 11.48 -8.93 -7.45
C ARG A 190 11.10 -7.60 -8.12
N THR A 191 12.04 -6.65 -8.18
CA THR A 191 11.78 -5.29 -8.70
C THR A 191 11.47 -5.25 -10.20
N ASP A 192 11.85 -6.29 -10.94
CA ASP A 192 11.55 -6.49 -12.35
C ASP A 192 10.24 -7.26 -12.59
N GLY A 193 9.59 -7.77 -11.52
CA GLY A 193 8.37 -8.57 -11.61
C GLY A 193 8.60 -10.03 -12.05
N SER A 194 9.84 -10.48 -12.24
CA SER A 194 10.16 -11.84 -12.69
C SER A 194 9.67 -12.93 -11.72
N GLU A 195 9.53 -12.58 -10.45
CA GLU A 195 9.11 -13.50 -9.39
C GLU A 195 8.25 -12.76 -8.36
N ALA A 196 7.19 -13.45 -7.90
CA ALA A 196 6.30 -13.00 -6.85
C ALA A 196 5.98 -14.17 -5.92
N LEU A 197 6.10 -13.94 -4.62
CA LEU A 197 5.71 -14.89 -3.58
C LEU A 197 4.60 -14.25 -2.75
N ALA A 198 3.51 -14.97 -2.59
CA ALA A 198 2.34 -14.52 -1.87
C ALA A 198 1.93 -15.55 -0.81
N ASP A 199 1.38 -15.07 0.31
CA ASP A 199 0.79 -15.90 1.34
C ASP A 199 -0.47 -15.23 1.90
N GLU A 200 -1.32 -16.04 2.50
CA GLU A 200 -2.57 -15.63 3.12
C GLU A 200 -2.76 -16.34 4.46
N MET A 201 -3.13 -15.57 5.49
CA MET A 201 -3.41 -16.09 6.82
C MET A 201 -4.74 -15.54 7.33
N SER A 202 -5.48 -16.39 8.04
CA SER A 202 -6.69 -15.99 8.76
C SER A 202 -6.60 -16.42 10.22
N GLY A 203 -7.09 -15.58 11.13
CA GLY A 203 -6.98 -15.81 12.57
C GLY A 203 -7.80 -14.82 13.39
N ALA A 204 -7.69 -14.88 14.72
CA ALA A 204 -8.35 -13.90 15.58
C ALA A 204 -7.73 -12.52 15.36
N VAL A 205 -8.54 -11.46 15.43
CA VAL A 205 -8.06 -10.09 15.22
C VAL A 205 -6.95 -9.69 16.20
N GLU A 206 -6.99 -10.22 17.43
CA GLU A 206 -5.98 -9.96 18.46
C GLU A 206 -4.61 -10.57 18.13
N ASP A 207 -4.57 -11.63 17.32
CA ASP A 207 -3.33 -12.30 16.89
C ASP A 207 -2.70 -11.62 15.66
N GLY A 208 -3.30 -10.54 15.14
CA GLY A 208 -2.94 -9.96 13.85
C GLY A 208 -1.45 -9.63 13.69
N ALA A 209 -0.81 -9.06 14.74
CA ALA A 209 0.61 -8.75 14.69
C ALA A 209 1.51 -10.01 14.63
N ASP A 210 1.13 -11.08 15.35
CA ASP A 210 1.82 -12.37 15.30
C ASP A 210 1.62 -13.05 13.94
N MET A 211 0.40 -12.97 13.38
CA MET A 211 0.12 -13.42 12.02
C MET A 211 1.01 -12.70 11.00
N GLY A 212 1.17 -11.38 11.14
CA GLY A 212 2.04 -10.59 10.27
C GLY A 212 3.50 -11.04 10.30
N ARG A 213 4.06 -11.27 11.50
CA ARG A 213 5.42 -11.81 11.65
C ARG A 213 5.55 -13.21 11.07
N ALA A 214 4.62 -14.11 11.39
CA ALA A 214 4.65 -15.48 10.92
C ALA A 214 4.55 -15.59 9.39
N MET A 215 3.72 -14.76 8.75
CA MET A 215 3.63 -14.67 7.29
C MET A 215 4.95 -14.21 6.67
N ALA A 216 5.56 -13.16 7.24
CA ALA A 216 6.85 -12.66 6.77
C ALA A 216 7.93 -13.73 6.84
N ASP A 217 8.03 -14.47 7.96
CA ASP A 217 8.99 -15.56 8.12
C ASP A 217 8.79 -16.67 7.08
N ARG A 218 7.54 -17.04 6.78
CA ARG A 218 7.22 -18.03 5.72
C ARG A 218 7.65 -17.56 4.34
N LEU A 219 7.45 -16.29 4.03
CA LEU A 219 7.87 -15.72 2.75
C LEU A 219 9.39 -15.59 2.65
N LEU A 220 10.08 -15.24 3.75
CA LEU A 220 11.55 -15.19 3.80
C LEU A 220 12.18 -16.57 3.56
N VAL A 221 11.59 -17.63 4.12
CA VAL A 221 12.04 -19.01 3.87
C VAL A 221 11.86 -19.41 2.40
N GLN A 222 10.78 -18.96 1.75
CA GLN A 222 10.51 -19.26 0.33
C GLN A 222 11.36 -18.44 -0.64
N ALA A 223 11.63 -17.17 -0.32
CA ALA A 223 12.39 -16.24 -1.15
C ALA A 223 13.77 -16.78 -1.54
N GLY A 224 14.41 -17.55 -0.65
CA GLY A 224 15.74 -18.08 -0.88
C GLY A 224 16.81 -16.98 -1.02
N ASP A 225 18.01 -17.39 -1.41
CA ASP A 225 19.13 -16.47 -1.57
C ASP A 225 18.92 -15.55 -2.79
N GLY A 226 19.22 -14.26 -2.63
CA GLY A 226 19.23 -13.30 -3.73
C GLY A 226 17.89 -12.68 -4.13
N PHE A 227 16.78 -13.01 -3.43
CA PHE A 227 15.47 -12.41 -3.70
C PHE A 227 15.42 -10.91 -3.32
N PHE A 228 16.17 -10.56 -2.27
CA PHE A 228 16.24 -9.22 -1.70
C PHE A 228 17.53 -8.48 -2.10
N ASP A 229 18.22 -8.86 -3.18
CA ASP A 229 19.49 -8.23 -3.63
C ASP A 229 19.36 -6.74 -4.02
N TRP A 230 18.15 -6.21 -4.00
CA TRP A 230 17.87 -4.77 -4.14
C TRP A 230 17.98 -4.00 -2.81
N ARG A 231 18.18 -4.67 -1.68
CA ARG A 231 18.43 -4.04 -0.36
C ARG A 231 19.83 -3.45 -0.25
#